data_AF-A0A7L4PPR4-F1
#
_entry.id   AF-A0A7L4PPR4-F1
#
_cell.length_a   1.000
_cell.length_b   1.000
_cell.length_c   1.000
_cell.angle_alpha   90.00
_cell.angle_beta   90.00
_cell.angle_gamma   90.00
#
_symmetry.space_group_name_H-M   'P 1'
#
loop_
_entity.id
_entity.type
_entity.pdbx_description
1 polymer ?
#
loop_
_entity_poly.entity_id
_entity_poly.type
_entity_poly.pdbx_seq_one_letter_code
_entity_poly.pdbx_strand_id
1 'polypeptide(L)'
;NPIVIAHFGENSPYLKALEKLPFEILYTKGSLEELKNILEANRIFWDKEPLNEYKIKAQKMFSFQFKKEFDLPFDYQERRKSTDLLFNKKNIGIFQNKIKVNVKGGELIKDSLWVNIDFDLRGDIFSKGIVSCSSNIRPGDDVIVQKNNKCIGVGEAIVSGEVMKNLNRGKVVKIRMRG
;
A
#
# COMPACT_ATOMS: atom_id res chain seq x y z
N ASN A 1 -3.35 16.76 -24.20
CA ASN A 1 -2.16 16.55 -23.35
C ASN A 1 -2.51 16.92 -21.92
N PRO A 2 -1.98 16.20 -20.92
CA PRO A 2 -2.18 16.59 -19.53
C PRO A 2 -1.49 17.93 -19.26
N ILE A 3 -2.14 18.76 -18.44
CA ILE A 3 -1.65 20.07 -18.01
C ILE A 3 -1.15 19.93 -16.57
N VAL A 4 0.03 20.46 -16.28
CA VAL A 4 0.62 20.50 -14.94
C VAL A 4 0.53 21.92 -14.39
N ILE A 5 -0.05 22.08 -13.20
CA ILE A 5 -0.09 23.37 -12.51
C ILE A 5 1.06 23.41 -11.50
N ALA A 6 2.04 24.27 -11.76
CA ALA A 6 3.23 24.46 -10.93
C ALA A 6 3.01 25.58 -9.92
N HIS A 7 2.50 25.22 -8.74
CA HIS A 7 2.28 26.15 -7.63
C HIS A 7 3.53 26.25 -6.74
N PHE A 8 4.59 26.85 -7.27
CA PHE A 8 5.83 27.09 -6.56
C PHE A 8 6.24 28.56 -6.66
N GLY A 9 6.90 29.10 -5.63
CA GLY A 9 7.53 30.43 -5.70
C GLY A 9 8.63 30.50 -6.77
N GLU A 10 8.94 31.71 -7.23
CA GLU A 10 9.84 31.96 -8.38
C GLU A 10 11.24 31.36 -8.21
N ASN A 11 11.72 31.18 -6.98
CA ASN A 11 13.05 30.64 -6.67
C ASN A 11 13.04 29.16 -6.27
N SER A 12 11.94 28.45 -6.53
CA SER A 12 11.82 27.05 -6.12
C SER A 12 12.80 26.14 -6.88
N PRO A 13 13.58 25.28 -6.19
CA PRO A 13 14.49 24.35 -6.85
C PRO A 13 13.76 23.32 -7.73
N TYR A 14 12.45 23.15 -7.52
CA TYR A 14 11.64 22.20 -8.28
C TYR A 14 11.30 22.69 -9.70
N LEU A 15 11.41 23.98 -10.00
CA LEU A 15 11.07 24.53 -11.33
C LEU A 15 11.95 23.94 -12.44
N LYS A 16 13.23 23.69 -12.17
CA LYS A 16 14.15 23.06 -13.14
C LYS A 16 13.75 21.64 -13.52
N ALA A 17 13.07 20.92 -12.63
CA ALA A 17 12.60 19.57 -12.93
C ALA A 17 11.41 19.60 -13.92
N LEU A 18 10.64 20.69 -13.91
CA LEU A 18 9.46 20.88 -14.75
C LEU A 18 9.82 21.14 -16.22
N GLU A 19 10.92 21.85 -16.49
CA GLU A 19 11.40 22.14 -17.85
C GLU A 19 11.63 20.90 -18.72
N LYS A 20 11.88 19.75 -18.09
CA LYS A 20 12.16 18.47 -18.76
C LYS A 20 10.90 17.61 -18.98
N LEU A 21 9.75 18.04 -18.46
CA LEU A 21 8.52 17.28 -18.60
C LEU A 21 7.89 17.52 -19.97
N PRO A 22 7.38 16.48 -20.65
CA PRO A 22 6.74 16.60 -21.96
C PRO A 22 5.27 17.06 -21.84
N PHE A 23 4.98 17.95 -20.89
CA PHE A 23 3.64 18.40 -20.56
C PHE A 23 3.54 19.91 -20.64
N GLU A 24 2.34 20.42 -20.88
CA GLU A 24 2.06 21.84 -20.75
C GLU A 24 2.11 22.23 -19.27
N ILE A 25 2.83 23.30 -18.93
CA ILE A 25 3.03 23.71 -17.55
C ILE A 25 2.54 25.13 -17.34
N LEU A 26 1.59 25.29 -16.43
CA LEU A 26 1.05 26.57 -15.99
C LEU A 26 1.71 26.95 -14.67
N TYR A 27 2.46 28.04 -14.66
CA TYR A 27 3.20 28.51 -13.48
C TYR A 27 2.40 29.56 -12.74
N THR A 28 2.16 29.35 -11.45
CA THR A 28 1.43 30.34 -10.63
C THR A 28 2.36 31.24 -9.83
N LYS A 29 3.68 30.96 -9.83
CA LYS A 29 4.70 31.67 -9.04
C LYS A 29 4.41 31.72 -7.53
N GLY A 30 3.60 30.79 -7.02
CA GLY A 30 3.14 30.78 -5.63
C GLY A 30 1.98 31.73 -5.32
N SER A 31 1.45 32.45 -6.32
CA SER A 31 0.25 33.29 -6.17
C SER A 31 -1.01 32.45 -6.02
N LEU A 32 -1.75 32.68 -4.93
CA LEU A 32 -3.05 32.05 -4.70
C LEU A 32 -4.13 32.56 -5.67
N GLU A 33 -4.06 33.83 -6.06
CA GLU A 33 -5.00 34.43 -7.00
C GLU A 33 -4.82 33.84 -8.40
N GLU A 34 -3.58 33.70 -8.84
CA GLU A 34 -3.26 33.08 -10.12
C GLU A 34 -3.61 31.59 -10.14
N LEU A 35 -3.36 30.88 -9.02
CA LEU A 35 -3.84 29.51 -8.85
C LEU A 35 -5.37 29.46 -9.03
N LYS A 36 -6.14 30.26 -8.29
CA LYS A 36 -7.61 30.28 -8.41
C LYS A 36 -8.08 30.53 -9.84
N ASN A 37 -7.49 31.50 -10.54
CA ASN A 37 -7.84 31.83 -11.92
C ASN A 37 -7.58 30.66 -12.88
N ILE A 38 -6.42 30.00 -12.75
CA ILE A 38 -6.08 28.81 -13.53
C ILE A 38 -7.04 27.67 -13.24
N LEU A 39 -7.37 27.43 -11.96
CA LEU A 39 -8.26 26.36 -11.55
C LEU A 39 -9.68 26.57 -12.12
N GLU A 40 -10.22 27.79 -12.05
CA GLU A 40 -11.54 28.12 -12.61
C GLU A 40 -11.57 28.03 -14.14
N ALA A 41 -10.55 28.57 -14.82
CA ALA A 41 -10.46 28.50 -16.28
C ALA A 41 -10.40 27.06 -16.82
N ASN A 42 -9.87 26.13 -16.03
CA ASN A 42 -9.72 24.73 -16.40
C ASN A 42 -10.76 23.80 -15.78
N ARG A 43 -11.77 24.35 -15.07
CA ARG A 43 -12.74 23.58 -14.29
C ARG A 43 -13.51 22.51 -15.07
N ILE A 44 -13.63 22.66 -16.39
CA ILE A 44 -14.29 21.69 -17.28
C ILE A 44 -13.57 20.33 -17.32
N PHE A 45 -12.26 20.32 -17.05
CA PHE A 45 -11.42 19.12 -17.06
C PHE A 45 -11.41 18.36 -15.74
N TRP A 46 -12.16 18.83 -14.74
CA TRP A 46 -12.06 18.34 -13.37
C TRP A 46 -13.11 17.28 -13.10
N ASP A 47 -12.72 16.26 -12.34
CA ASP A 47 -13.68 15.32 -11.76
C ASP A 47 -14.67 16.10 -10.89
N LYS A 48 -15.96 15.98 -11.22
CA LYS A 48 -17.03 16.68 -10.51
C LYS A 48 -17.32 16.06 -9.15
N GLU A 49 -16.94 14.81 -8.96
CA GLU A 49 -17.09 14.12 -7.68
C GLU A 49 -15.88 14.40 -6.80
N PRO A 50 -16.09 14.87 -5.56
CA PRO A 50 -15.00 15.00 -4.62
C PRO A 50 -14.38 13.62 -4.38
N LEU A 51 -13.11 13.49 -4.76
CA LEU A 51 -12.34 12.29 -4.52
C LEU A 51 -12.24 12.07 -3.00
N ASN A 52 -12.62 10.89 -2.55
CA ASN A 52 -12.38 10.50 -1.17
C ASN A 52 -10.89 10.17 -1.01
N GLU A 53 -10.08 11.20 -0.75
CA GLU A 53 -8.62 11.14 -0.74
C GLU A 53 -8.09 9.99 0.14
N TYR A 54 -8.68 9.79 1.31
CA TYR A 54 -8.26 8.73 2.23
C TYR A 54 -8.54 7.34 1.68
N LYS A 55 -9.74 7.10 1.13
CA LYS A 55 -10.11 5.82 0.54
C LYS A 55 -9.19 5.49 -0.64
N ILE A 56 -8.99 6.45 -1.54
CA ILE A 56 -8.13 6.28 -2.73
C ILE A 56 -6.68 6.04 -2.31
N LYS A 57 -6.17 6.82 -1.35
CA LYS A 57 -4.83 6.64 -0.81
C LYS A 57 -4.65 5.26 -0.18
N ALA A 58 -5.63 4.79 0.60
CA ALA A 58 -5.59 3.47 1.21
C ALA A 58 -5.60 2.35 0.15
N GLN A 59 -6.47 2.45 -0.87
CA GLN A 59 -6.51 1.49 -1.99
C GLN A 59 -5.17 1.43 -2.72
N LYS A 60 -4.61 2.59 -3.10
CA LYS A 60 -3.29 2.65 -3.74
C LYS A 60 -2.18 2.15 -2.83
N MET A 61 -2.27 2.37 -1.52
CA MET A 61 -1.30 1.84 -0.57
C MET A 61 -1.37 0.31 -0.46
N PHE A 62 -2.57 -0.30 -0.49
CA PHE A 62 -2.71 -1.75 -0.60
C PHE A 62 -1.97 -2.26 -1.85
N SER A 63 -2.23 -1.64 -3.00
CA SER A 63 -1.64 -2.11 -4.26
C SER A 63 -0.13 -1.98 -4.30
N PHE A 64 0.38 -0.86 -3.79
CA PHE A 64 1.80 -0.61 -3.66
C PHE A 64 2.48 -1.61 -2.70
N GLN A 65 1.98 -1.70 -1.45
CA GLN A 65 2.61 -2.49 -0.39
C GLN A 65 2.55 -3.99 -0.65
N PHE A 66 1.43 -4.47 -1.21
CA PHE A 66 1.22 -5.88 -1.51
C PHE A 66 1.47 -6.20 -2.99
N LYS A 67 2.10 -5.30 -3.76
CA LYS A 67 2.61 -5.55 -5.13
C LYS A 67 1.60 -6.20 -6.10
N LYS A 68 0.32 -5.83 -5.97
CA LYS A 68 -0.78 -6.35 -6.79
C LYS A 68 -1.88 -5.30 -6.83
N GLU A 69 -2.48 -5.03 -7.99
CA GLU A 69 -3.65 -4.15 -8.04
C GLU A 69 -4.81 -4.78 -7.26
N PHE A 70 -5.47 -3.98 -6.43
CA PHE A 70 -6.60 -4.43 -5.63
C PHE A 70 -7.74 -3.44 -5.76
N ASP A 71 -8.94 -3.98 -6.00
CA ASP A 71 -10.18 -3.26 -5.82
C ASP A 71 -10.93 -3.88 -4.64
N LEU A 72 -10.52 -3.48 -3.43
CA LEU A 72 -11.13 -3.99 -2.20
C LEU A 72 -12.34 -3.13 -1.83
N PRO A 73 -13.53 -3.72 -1.61
CA PRO A 73 -14.73 -2.99 -1.22
C PRO A 73 -14.73 -2.69 0.29
N PHE A 74 -13.73 -1.97 0.80
CA PHE A 74 -13.68 -1.57 2.21
C PHE A 74 -14.26 -0.18 2.48
N ASP A 75 -14.89 -0.06 3.64
CA ASP A 75 -15.19 1.20 4.33
C ASP A 75 -14.02 1.59 5.24
N TYR A 76 -14.08 2.79 5.79
CA TYR A 76 -13.06 3.28 6.72
C TYR A 76 -13.68 4.04 7.89
N GLN A 77 -12.97 4.06 9.00
CA GLN A 77 -13.34 4.85 10.18
C GLN A 77 -12.09 5.55 10.71
N GLU A 78 -12.08 6.88 10.59
CA GLU A 78 -10.98 7.70 11.09
C GLU A 78 -10.93 7.67 12.62
N ARG A 79 -9.71 7.59 13.15
CA ARG A 79 -9.35 7.72 14.57
C ARG A 79 -8.32 8.83 14.70
N ARG A 80 -8.06 9.26 15.93
CA ARG A 80 -7.10 10.33 16.23
C ARG A 80 -5.69 10.13 15.65
N LYS A 81 -5.23 8.88 15.44
CA LYS A 81 -3.86 8.56 14.97
C LYS A 81 -3.81 7.50 13.85
N SER A 82 -4.95 7.03 13.39
CA SER A 82 -5.05 5.93 12.43
C SER A 82 -6.42 5.89 11.78
N THR A 83 -6.56 5.10 10.74
CA THR A 83 -7.84 4.82 10.10
C THR A 83 -8.10 3.33 10.17
N ASP A 84 -9.20 2.92 10.78
CA ASP A 84 -9.63 1.52 10.75
C ASP A 84 -10.18 1.21 9.35
N LEU A 85 -9.80 0.06 8.80
CA LEU A 85 -10.30 -0.43 7.52
C LEU A 85 -11.33 -1.52 7.79
N LEU A 86 -12.51 -1.40 7.19
CA LEU A 86 -13.67 -2.21 7.50
C LEU A 86 -14.18 -2.92 6.23
N PHE A 87 -14.41 -4.22 6.31
CA PHE A 87 -15.11 -4.97 5.26
C PHE A 87 -16.30 -5.70 5.87
N ASN A 88 -17.50 -5.49 5.33
CA ASN A 88 -18.74 -6.04 5.89
C ASN A 88 -18.87 -5.78 7.41
N LYS A 89 -18.62 -4.52 7.83
CA LYS A 89 -18.62 -4.06 9.24
C LYS A 89 -17.59 -4.74 10.15
N LYS A 90 -16.65 -5.53 9.61
CA LYS A 90 -15.55 -6.16 10.36
C LYS A 90 -14.25 -5.45 10.07
N ASN A 91 -13.46 -5.16 11.10
CA ASN A 91 -12.12 -4.63 10.91
C ASN A 91 -11.24 -5.64 10.16
N ILE A 92 -10.57 -5.18 9.10
CA ILE A 92 -9.62 -5.96 8.28
C ILE A 92 -8.17 -5.47 8.44
N GLY A 93 -7.98 -4.33 9.11
CA GLY A 93 -6.67 -3.76 9.36
C GLY A 93 -6.77 -2.30 9.76
N ILE A 94 -5.61 -1.66 9.80
CA ILE A 94 -5.47 -0.23 10.05
C ILE A 94 -4.56 0.40 9.00
N PHE A 95 -4.85 1.65 8.68
CA PHE A 95 -3.99 2.52 7.89
C PHE A 95 -3.42 3.62 8.78
N GLN A 96 -2.10 3.74 8.79
CA GLN A 96 -1.36 4.85 9.40
C GLN A 96 -0.38 5.37 8.33
N ASN A 97 0.91 5.04 8.46
CA ASN A 97 1.91 5.28 7.41
C ASN A 97 1.96 4.12 6.40
N LYS A 98 1.60 2.91 6.84
CA LYS A 98 1.47 1.71 6.02
C LYS A 98 0.17 0.99 6.35
N ILE A 99 -0.26 0.09 5.48
CA ILE A 99 -1.39 -0.79 5.74
C ILE A 99 -0.91 -1.92 6.65
N LYS A 100 -1.58 -2.11 7.78
CA LYS A 100 -1.37 -3.28 8.65
C LYS A 100 -2.66 -4.10 8.65
N VAL A 101 -2.71 -5.09 7.76
CA VAL A 101 -3.81 -6.05 7.73
C VAL A 101 -3.77 -6.96 8.96
N ASN A 102 -4.94 -7.38 9.39
CA ASN A 102 -5.16 -8.50 10.30
C ASN A 102 -5.41 -9.78 9.48
N VAL A 103 -5.71 -10.92 10.11
CA VAL A 103 -5.93 -12.21 9.39
C VAL A 103 -7.12 -12.14 8.45
N LYS A 104 -8.21 -11.45 8.82
CA LYS A 104 -9.38 -11.26 7.94
C LYS A 104 -9.02 -10.43 6.71
N GLY A 105 -8.24 -9.36 6.88
CA GLY A 105 -7.71 -8.59 5.75
C GLY A 105 -6.75 -9.40 4.90
N GLY A 106 -5.86 -10.17 5.54
CA GLY A 106 -4.93 -11.06 4.87
C GLY A 106 -5.63 -12.12 4.01
N GLU A 107 -6.79 -12.62 4.45
CA GLU A 107 -7.61 -13.55 3.66
C GLU A 107 -8.12 -12.91 2.36
N LEU A 108 -8.49 -11.62 2.39
CA LEU A 108 -8.96 -10.89 1.18
C LEU A 108 -7.86 -10.69 0.14
N ILE A 109 -6.61 -10.66 0.56
CA ILE A 109 -5.44 -10.41 -0.29
C ILE A 109 -4.49 -11.60 -0.35
N LYS A 110 -4.98 -12.79 -0.01
CA LYS A 110 -4.14 -13.97 0.24
C LYS A 110 -3.30 -14.38 -0.97
N ASP A 111 -3.74 -14.05 -2.18
CA ASP A 111 -3.01 -14.35 -3.41
C ASP A 111 -1.83 -13.39 -3.67
N SER A 112 -1.44 -12.56 -2.70
CA SER A 112 -0.27 -11.69 -2.80
C SER A 112 0.65 -11.78 -1.60
N LEU A 113 1.96 -11.76 -1.88
CA LEU A 113 3.05 -11.82 -0.89
C LEU A 113 2.82 -12.91 0.16
N TRP A 114 2.45 -14.10 -0.29
CA TRP A 114 2.09 -15.21 0.59
C TRP A 114 3.28 -16.13 0.88
N VAL A 115 3.20 -16.77 2.04
CA VAL A 115 4.10 -17.79 2.54
C VAL A 115 3.27 -18.97 3.02
N ASN A 116 3.46 -20.14 2.43
CA ASN A 116 2.73 -21.36 2.78
C ASN A 116 3.55 -22.25 3.72
N ILE A 117 2.89 -22.76 4.75
CA ILE A 117 3.46 -23.64 5.77
C ILE A 117 2.58 -24.88 5.98
N ASP A 118 3.14 -25.95 6.54
CA ASP A 118 2.44 -27.22 6.83
C ASP A 118 2.24 -27.50 8.33
N PHE A 119 2.86 -26.71 9.21
CA PHE A 119 2.79 -26.86 10.67
C PHE A 119 1.78 -25.88 11.32
N ASP A 120 1.52 -26.03 12.62
CA ASP A 120 0.62 -25.12 13.35
C ASP A 120 1.37 -23.86 13.79
N LEU A 121 0.84 -22.68 13.40
CA LEU A 121 1.50 -21.42 13.65
C LEU A 121 1.45 -21.01 15.14
N ARG A 122 2.55 -21.22 15.85
CA ARG A 122 2.68 -20.87 17.28
C ARG A 122 3.52 -19.62 17.55
N GLY A 123 4.39 -19.23 16.62
CA GLY A 123 5.30 -18.08 16.74
C GLY A 123 5.91 -17.71 15.40
N ASP A 124 7.10 -17.11 15.43
CA ASP A 124 7.87 -16.76 14.23
C ASP A 124 8.17 -17.98 13.35
N ILE A 125 8.27 -17.78 12.03
CA ILE A 125 8.52 -18.84 11.06
C ILE A 125 10.02 -18.92 10.75
N PHE A 126 10.55 -20.13 10.82
CA PHE A 126 11.93 -20.45 10.45
C PHE A 126 11.96 -21.13 9.08
N SER A 127 13.08 -21.01 8.36
CA SER A 127 13.20 -21.42 6.97
C SER A 127 12.77 -22.87 6.70
N LYS A 128 13.06 -23.80 7.63
CA LYS A 128 12.65 -25.21 7.53
C LYS A 128 11.14 -25.44 7.44
N GLY A 129 10.33 -24.49 7.91
CA GLY A 129 8.88 -24.59 7.89
C GLY A 129 8.23 -24.04 6.61
N ILE A 130 9.02 -23.52 5.67
CA ILE A 130 8.51 -22.95 4.42
C ILE A 130 8.27 -24.07 3.41
N VAL A 131 7.02 -24.27 3.01
CA VAL A 131 6.65 -25.18 1.92
C VAL A 131 6.82 -24.48 0.57
N SER A 132 6.28 -23.27 0.47
CA SER A 132 6.37 -22.43 -0.73
C SER A 132 6.09 -20.97 -0.38
N CYS A 133 6.47 -20.05 -1.26
CA CYS A 133 6.18 -18.63 -1.09
C CYS A 133 6.20 -17.90 -2.43
N SER A 134 5.64 -16.70 -2.44
CA SER A 134 5.75 -15.75 -3.56
C SER A 134 7.22 -15.37 -3.82
N SER A 135 7.63 -15.38 -5.09
CA SER A 135 9.03 -15.11 -5.48
C SER A 135 9.40 -13.62 -5.36
N ASN A 136 8.43 -12.72 -5.42
CA ASN A 136 8.63 -11.27 -5.37
C ASN A 136 8.69 -10.69 -3.94
N ILE A 137 8.68 -11.54 -2.90
CA ILE A 137 8.86 -11.13 -1.50
C ILE A 137 10.27 -10.57 -1.30
N ARG A 138 10.34 -9.42 -0.64
CA ARG A 138 11.56 -8.73 -0.21
C ARG A 138 11.58 -8.58 1.31
N PRO A 139 12.77 -8.43 1.93
CA PRO A 139 12.87 -8.09 3.34
C PRO A 139 12.06 -6.82 3.68
N GLY A 140 11.32 -6.86 4.78
CA GLY A 140 10.44 -5.77 5.24
C GLY A 140 9.03 -5.79 4.65
N ASP A 141 8.75 -6.64 3.66
CA ASP A 141 7.39 -6.79 3.13
C ASP A 141 6.47 -7.39 4.20
N ASP A 142 5.22 -6.89 4.24
CA ASP A 142 4.15 -7.56 4.94
C ASP A 142 3.71 -8.81 4.15
N VAL A 143 3.68 -9.96 4.82
CA VAL A 143 3.39 -11.25 4.19
C VAL A 143 2.17 -11.94 4.79
N ILE A 144 1.44 -12.67 3.94
CA ILE A 144 0.29 -13.47 4.32
C ILE A 144 0.74 -14.90 4.58
N VAL A 145 0.54 -15.39 5.80
CA VAL A 145 0.90 -16.76 6.16
C VAL A 145 -0.29 -17.66 5.91
N GLN A 146 -0.09 -18.67 5.08
CA GLN A 146 -1.11 -19.60 4.64
C GLN A 146 -0.83 -21.02 5.13
N LYS A 147 -1.92 -21.74 5.39
CA LYS A 147 -1.94 -23.21 5.51
C LYS A 147 -3.23 -23.70 4.87
N ASN A 148 -3.15 -24.71 4.02
CA ASN A 148 -4.31 -25.27 3.32
C ASN A 148 -5.15 -24.21 2.58
N ASN A 149 -4.48 -23.29 1.88
CA ASN A 149 -5.10 -22.19 1.10
C ASN A 149 -5.96 -21.21 1.93
N LYS A 150 -5.70 -21.12 3.24
CA LYS A 150 -6.33 -20.16 4.15
C LYS A 150 -5.27 -19.31 4.84
N CYS A 151 -5.52 -18.02 4.96
CA CYS A 151 -4.74 -17.11 5.79
C CYS A 151 -4.92 -17.50 7.27
N ILE A 152 -3.82 -17.91 7.90
CA ILE A 152 -3.77 -18.25 9.33
C ILE A 152 -2.93 -17.25 10.14
N GLY A 153 -2.29 -16.31 9.47
CA GLY A 153 -1.45 -15.31 10.11
C GLY A 153 -0.96 -14.25 9.13
N VAL A 154 -0.42 -13.19 9.70
CA VAL A 154 0.22 -12.10 8.97
C VAL A 154 1.50 -11.72 9.69
N GLY A 155 2.53 -11.38 8.92
CA GLY A 155 3.86 -11.11 9.44
C GLY A 155 4.67 -10.20 8.55
N GLU A 156 5.95 -10.09 8.87
CA GLU A 156 6.94 -9.34 8.10
C GLU A 156 8.05 -10.29 7.65
N ALA A 157 8.39 -10.24 6.36
CA ALA A 157 9.49 -11.01 5.80
C ALA A 157 10.83 -10.47 6.31
N ILE A 158 11.68 -11.35 6.83
CA ILE A 158 13.04 -11.02 7.27
C ILE A 158 14.06 -11.16 6.12
N VAL A 159 13.75 -12.03 5.16
CA VAL A 159 14.58 -12.32 3.97
C VAL A 159 13.71 -12.33 2.71
N SER A 160 14.32 -12.34 1.52
CA SER A 160 13.57 -12.48 0.26
C SER A 160 12.96 -13.87 0.10
N GLY A 161 11.94 -14.01 -0.74
CA GLY A 161 11.28 -15.30 -1.00
C GLY A 161 12.23 -16.38 -1.54
N GLU A 162 13.21 -15.99 -2.35
CA GLU A 162 14.28 -16.91 -2.81
C GLU A 162 15.12 -17.43 -1.64
N VAL A 163 15.56 -16.53 -0.75
CA VAL A 163 16.33 -16.92 0.44
C VAL A 163 15.48 -17.78 1.37
N MET A 164 14.18 -17.51 1.55
CA MET A 164 13.29 -18.35 2.37
C MET A 164 13.34 -19.82 1.97
N LYS A 165 13.40 -20.12 0.66
CA LYS A 165 13.43 -21.49 0.11
C LYS A 165 14.79 -22.15 0.22
N ASN A 166 15.88 -21.38 0.11
CA ASN A 166 17.24 -21.89 0.03
C ASN A 166 17.96 -21.98 1.38
N LEU A 167 17.41 -21.36 2.44
CA LEU A 167 18.06 -21.27 3.74
C LEU A 167 17.79 -22.52 4.59
N ASN A 168 18.85 -23.15 5.13
CA ASN A 168 18.71 -24.35 5.96
C ASN A 168 18.33 -24.07 7.44
N ARG A 169 18.54 -22.84 7.90
CA ARG A 169 18.28 -22.41 9.28
C ARG A 169 18.09 -20.90 9.38
N GLY A 170 17.31 -20.44 10.35
CA GLY A 170 17.13 -19.02 10.65
C GLY A 170 15.68 -18.58 10.54
N LYS A 171 15.34 -17.51 11.24
CA LYS A 171 14.01 -16.90 11.17
C LYS A 171 13.84 -16.19 9.84
N VAL A 172 12.72 -16.44 9.17
CA VAL A 172 12.42 -15.89 7.83
C VAL A 172 11.16 -15.03 7.81
N VAL A 173 10.22 -15.24 8.73
CA VAL A 173 9.06 -14.36 8.92
C VAL A 173 8.89 -14.08 10.41
N LYS A 174 8.75 -12.80 10.75
CA LYS A 174 8.34 -12.35 12.08
C LYS A 174 6.82 -12.21 12.13
N ILE A 175 6.14 -12.98 12.96
CA ILE A 175 4.68 -12.95 13.04
C ILE A 175 4.22 -11.74 13.82
N ARG A 176 3.23 -11.02 13.27
CA ARG A 176 2.54 -9.92 13.94
C ARG A 176 1.23 -10.37 14.56
N MET A 177 0.47 -11.19 13.83
CA MET A 177 -0.85 -11.65 14.26
C MET A 177 -1.12 -13.05 13.71
N ARG A 178 -1.85 -13.86 14.48
CA ARG A 178 -2.37 -15.18 14.11
C ARG A 178 -3.89 -15.21 14.18
N GLY A 179 -4.49 -16.11 13.40
CA GLY A 179 -5.93 -16.36 13.33
C GLY A 179 -6.42 -17.33 14.38
#